data_AF-A0A2T2RTH9-F1
#
_entry.id   AF-A0A2T2RTH9-F1
#
_cell.length_a   1.000
_cell.length_b   1.000
_cell.length_c   1.000
_cell.angle_alpha   90.00
_cell.angle_beta   90.00
_cell.angle_gamma   90.00
#
_symmetry.space_group_name_H-M   'P 1'
#
loop_
_entity.id
_entity.type
_entity.pdbx_description
1 polymer ?
#
loop_
_entity_poly.entity_id
_entity_poly.type
_entity_poly.pdbx_seq_one_letter_code
_entity_poly.pdbx_strand_id
1 'polypeptide(L)'
;MSFNKQSVTNDFVKEVQTELQESLVQGWKNFLGSKDLKVYQDFFLFLSQAGFDESYYRTLIPNPAYDNAAKLMGKPFLETARKLGIHFDENFPGEFTTSKEKLKNDCEVRCFYLKAYYHSRFLCLFVLAFSHQHDRLYFPYPPELIADISI
;
A
#
# COMPACT_ATOMS: atom_id res chain seq x y z
N MET A 1 -33.66 -14.93 -17.14
CA MET A 1 -32.57 -15.61 -16.41
C MET A 1 -31.43 -14.63 -16.21
N SER A 2 -31.37 -13.96 -15.04
CA SER A 2 -30.34 -12.94 -14.73
C SER A 2 -29.58 -13.26 -13.45
N PHE A 3 -29.40 -14.55 -13.17
CA PHE A 3 -28.43 -15.03 -12.20
C PHE A 3 -27.05 -15.15 -12.89
N ASN A 4 -25.97 -15.00 -12.11
CA ASN A 4 -24.57 -15.35 -12.40
C ASN A 4 -23.54 -14.34 -12.91
N LYS A 5 -23.84 -13.10 -13.31
CA LYS A 5 -22.73 -12.16 -13.63
C LYS A 5 -22.12 -11.52 -12.38
N GLN A 6 -22.96 -11.08 -11.46
CA GLN A 6 -22.52 -10.32 -10.29
C GLN A 6 -21.85 -11.18 -9.21
N SER A 7 -22.28 -12.44 -9.02
CA SER A 7 -21.60 -13.37 -8.11
C SER A 7 -20.22 -13.78 -8.62
N VAL A 8 -20.10 -14.09 -9.92
CA VAL A 8 -18.82 -14.46 -10.55
C VAL A 8 -17.82 -13.31 -10.52
N THR A 9 -18.26 -12.07 -10.73
CA THR A 9 -17.38 -10.89 -10.57
C THR A 9 -16.92 -10.73 -9.13
N ASN A 10 -17.79 -10.95 -8.14
CA ASN A 10 -17.42 -10.84 -6.73
C ASN A 10 -16.45 -11.93 -6.29
N ASP A 11 -16.61 -13.16 -6.79
CA ASP A 11 -15.72 -14.28 -6.47
C ASP A 11 -14.34 -14.05 -7.10
N PHE A 12 -14.28 -13.61 -8.36
CA PHE A 12 -13.01 -13.24 -9.01
C PHE A 12 -12.29 -12.09 -8.29
N VAL A 13 -13.02 -11.03 -7.88
CA VAL A 13 -12.42 -9.93 -7.11
C VAL A 13 -11.85 -10.42 -5.78
N LYS A 14 -12.52 -11.34 -5.09
CA LYS A 14 -12.02 -11.92 -3.83
C LYS A 14 -10.77 -12.77 -4.05
N GLU A 15 -10.72 -13.56 -5.13
CA GLU A 15 -9.52 -14.33 -5.51
C GLU A 15 -8.34 -13.40 -5.74
N VAL A 16 -8.52 -12.37 -6.58
CA VAL A 16 -7.50 -11.35 -6.85
C VAL A 16 -7.08 -10.63 -5.57
N GLN A 17 -8.02 -10.20 -4.75
CA GLN A 17 -7.74 -9.56 -3.46
C GLN A 17 -6.90 -10.46 -2.56
N THR A 18 -7.23 -11.76 -2.49
CA THR A 18 -6.52 -12.72 -1.64
C THR A 18 -5.07 -12.86 -2.08
N GLU A 19 -4.82 -13.11 -3.38
CA GLU A 19 -3.45 -13.25 -3.90
C GLU A 19 -2.62 -11.95 -3.74
N LEU A 20 -3.26 -10.81 -4.00
CA LEU A 20 -2.62 -9.51 -3.81
C LEU A 20 -2.33 -9.20 -2.34
N GLN A 21 -3.24 -9.55 -1.42
CA GLN A 21 -3.04 -9.40 0.02
C GLN A 21 -1.88 -10.28 0.50
N GLU A 22 -1.84 -11.56 0.09
CA GLU A 22 -0.77 -12.48 0.48
C GLU A 22 0.60 -12.00 0.00
N SER A 23 0.68 -11.52 -1.24
CA SER A 23 1.92 -10.95 -1.79
C SER A 23 2.35 -9.64 -1.10
N LEU A 24 1.41 -8.79 -0.66
CA LEU A 24 1.71 -7.64 0.19
C LEU A 24 2.31 -8.07 1.54
N VAL A 25 1.70 -9.05 2.20
CA VAL A 25 2.22 -9.59 3.47
C VAL A 25 3.62 -10.17 3.26
N GLN A 26 3.85 -10.88 2.16
CA GLN A 26 5.17 -11.41 1.83
C GLN A 26 6.20 -10.30 1.62
N GLY A 27 5.86 -9.24 0.88
CA GLY A 27 6.73 -8.09 0.67
C GLY A 27 7.08 -7.37 1.97
N TRP A 28 6.11 -7.20 2.87
CA TRP A 28 6.34 -6.67 4.22
C TRP A 28 7.28 -7.56 5.05
N LYS A 29 7.04 -8.88 5.10
CA LYS A 29 7.93 -9.83 5.79
C LYS A 29 9.35 -9.78 5.22
N ASN A 30 9.49 -9.77 3.90
CA ASN A 30 10.78 -9.68 3.22
C ASN A 30 11.51 -8.40 3.60
N PHE A 31 10.83 -7.25 3.58
CA PHE A 31 11.42 -5.98 3.96
C PHE A 31 11.89 -5.98 5.42
N LEU A 32 11.04 -6.42 6.36
CA LEU A 32 11.39 -6.47 7.77
C LEU A 32 12.55 -7.44 8.08
N GLY A 33 12.67 -8.53 7.34
CA GLY A 33 13.78 -9.47 7.45
C GLY A 33 15.04 -9.09 6.65
N SER A 34 15.01 -7.99 5.91
CA SER A 34 16.10 -7.59 5.00
C SER A 34 17.12 -6.67 5.66
N LYS A 35 18.27 -6.52 4.99
CA LYS A 35 19.25 -5.48 5.32
C LYS A 35 18.75 -4.07 4.96
N ASP A 36 17.79 -3.96 4.05
CA ASP A 36 17.25 -2.67 3.60
C ASP A 36 16.54 -1.94 4.76
N LEU A 37 15.88 -2.66 5.67
CA LEU A 37 15.22 -2.05 6.83
C LEU A 37 16.17 -1.13 7.60
N LYS A 38 17.40 -1.58 7.86
CA LYS A 38 18.39 -0.79 8.60
C LYS A 38 18.81 0.46 7.80
N VAL A 39 19.01 0.32 6.49
CA VAL A 39 19.34 1.44 5.60
C VAL A 39 18.25 2.51 5.65
N TYR A 40 16.97 2.12 5.58
CA TYR A 40 15.87 3.08 5.65
C TYR A 40 15.66 3.65 7.05
N GLN A 41 15.94 2.90 8.12
CA GLN A 41 15.90 3.43 9.49
C GLN A 41 16.98 4.50 9.69
N ASP A 42 18.20 4.26 9.21
CA ASP A 42 19.29 5.22 9.28
C ASP A 42 19.01 6.45 8.42
N PHE A 43 18.41 6.26 7.23
CA PHE A 43 17.97 7.36 6.38
C PHE A 43 16.84 8.20 7.02
N PHE A 44 15.88 7.55 7.67
CA PHE A 44 14.82 8.23 8.42
C PHE A 44 15.40 9.12 9.52
N LEU A 45 16.33 8.57 10.33
CA LEU A 45 17.01 9.31 11.38
C LEU A 45 17.79 10.50 10.83
N PHE A 46 18.50 10.30 9.71
CA PHE A 46 19.21 11.39 9.03
C PHE A 46 18.26 12.52 8.61
N LEU A 47 17.11 12.20 8.00
CA LEU A 47 16.12 13.20 7.60
C LEU A 47 15.55 13.96 8.80
N SER A 48 15.25 13.24 9.88
CA SER A 48 14.75 13.84 11.13
C SER A 48 15.78 14.81 11.73
N GLN A 49 17.06 14.41 11.80
CA GLN A 49 18.16 15.26 12.27
C GLN A 49 18.43 16.46 11.36
N ALA A 50 18.12 16.35 10.07
CA ALA A 50 18.22 17.44 9.11
C ALA A 50 17.02 18.41 9.16
N GLY A 51 16.06 18.21 10.07
CA GLY A 51 14.90 19.09 10.26
C GLY A 51 13.79 18.88 9.23
N PHE A 52 13.74 17.73 8.54
CA PHE A 52 12.71 17.44 7.55
C PHE A 52 11.30 17.57 8.14
N ASP A 53 11.09 17.04 9.35
CA ASP A 53 9.78 17.02 10.02
C ASP A 53 9.40 18.35 10.67
N GLU A 54 10.35 19.28 10.83
CA GLU A 54 10.13 20.64 11.33
C GLU A 54 9.71 21.60 10.20
N SER A 55 9.83 21.15 8.95
CA SER A 55 9.49 21.94 7.78
C SER A 55 7.99 21.86 7.45
N TYR A 56 7.42 22.96 6.95
CA TYR A 56 6.05 23.00 6.43
C TYR A 56 5.80 21.96 5.31
N TYR A 57 6.87 21.52 4.64
CA TYR A 57 6.84 20.54 3.56
C TYR A 57 6.36 19.15 3.98
N ARG A 58 6.36 18.79 5.27
CA ARG A 58 5.87 17.49 5.75
C ARG A 58 4.41 17.22 5.34
N THR A 59 3.61 18.27 5.17
CA THR A 59 2.21 18.16 4.71
C THR A 59 2.07 17.99 3.20
N LEU A 60 3.12 18.28 2.44
CA LEU A 60 3.12 18.32 0.97
C LEU A 60 3.91 17.19 0.34
N ILE A 61 4.96 16.70 1.02
CA ILE A 61 5.89 15.69 0.51
C ILE A 61 5.92 14.51 1.49
N PRO A 62 5.75 13.27 1.02
CA PRO A 62 5.84 12.12 1.92
C PRO A 62 7.27 12.00 2.45
N ASN A 63 7.43 11.53 3.69
CA ASN A 63 8.76 11.21 4.20
C ASN A 63 9.43 10.19 3.25
N PRO A 64 10.56 10.54 2.61
CA PRO A 64 11.17 9.71 1.57
C PRO A 64 11.60 8.33 2.05
N ALA A 65 11.92 8.16 3.33
CA ALA A 65 12.25 6.85 3.88
C ALA A 65 11.01 5.94 3.90
N TYR A 66 9.85 6.48 4.28
CA TYR A 66 8.58 5.77 4.29
C TYR A 66 8.09 5.42 2.88
N ASP A 67 8.13 6.37 1.95
CA ASP A 67 7.65 6.16 0.58
C ASP A 67 8.47 5.08 -0.15
N ASN A 68 9.80 5.14 -0.04
CA ASN A 68 10.68 4.15 -0.66
C ASN A 68 10.58 2.78 0.01
N ALA A 69 10.40 2.72 1.34
CA ALA A 69 10.13 1.47 2.03
C ALA A 69 8.81 0.84 1.56
N ALA A 70 7.74 1.63 1.40
CA ALA A 70 6.48 1.17 0.84
C ALA A 70 6.66 0.59 -0.57
N LYS A 71 7.38 1.29 -1.47
CA LYS A 71 7.68 0.80 -2.82
C LYS A 71 8.44 -0.52 -2.83
N LEU A 72 9.40 -0.71 -1.92
CA LEU A 72 10.12 -1.98 -1.80
C LEU A 72 9.20 -3.11 -1.31
N MET A 73 8.39 -2.84 -0.29
CA MET A 73 7.39 -3.80 0.20
C MET A 73 6.36 -4.15 -0.88
N GLY A 74 6.05 -3.22 -1.79
CA GLY A 74 5.09 -3.42 -2.89
C GLY A 74 5.60 -4.26 -4.05
N LYS A 75 6.89 -4.62 -4.12
CA LYS A 75 7.44 -5.36 -5.27
C LYS A 75 6.69 -6.68 -5.56
N PRO A 76 6.48 -7.58 -4.57
CA PRO A 76 5.74 -8.81 -4.84
C PRO A 76 4.28 -8.56 -5.23
N PHE A 77 3.63 -7.54 -4.67
CA PHE A 77 2.27 -7.16 -5.04
C PHE A 77 2.17 -6.76 -6.52
N LEU A 78 3.09 -5.91 -7.00
CA LEU A 78 3.13 -5.50 -8.40
C LEU A 78 3.44 -6.67 -9.34
N GLU A 79 4.32 -7.58 -8.93
CA GLU A 79 4.62 -8.79 -9.68
C GLU A 79 3.41 -9.72 -9.78
N THR A 80 2.67 -9.89 -8.68
CA THR A 80 1.44 -10.69 -8.64
C THR A 80 0.33 -10.05 -9.47
N ALA A 81 0.10 -8.74 -9.34
CA ALA A 81 -0.86 -8.00 -10.16
C ALA A 81 -0.59 -8.19 -11.65
N ARG A 82 0.69 -8.10 -12.06
CA ARG A 82 1.11 -8.36 -13.44
C ARG A 82 0.80 -9.78 -13.89
N LYS A 83 1.05 -10.80 -13.06
CA LYS A 83 0.73 -12.21 -13.37
C LYS A 83 -0.77 -12.44 -13.55
N LEU A 84 -1.59 -11.75 -12.76
CA LEU A 84 -3.05 -11.78 -12.81
C LEU A 84 -3.66 -10.91 -13.93
N GLY A 85 -2.84 -10.13 -14.64
CA GLY A 85 -3.31 -9.19 -15.68
C GLY A 85 -4.06 -7.98 -15.11
N ILE A 86 -3.79 -7.62 -13.86
CA ILE A 86 -4.38 -6.46 -13.18
C ILE A 86 -3.52 -5.23 -13.41
N HIS A 87 -4.15 -4.14 -13.81
CA HIS A 87 -3.53 -2.82 -13.97
C HIS A 87 -4.11 -1.83 -12.97
N PHE A 88 -3.31 -0.88 -12.52
CA PHE A 88 -3.75 0.21 -11.63
C PHE A 88 -3.70 1.55 -12.37
N ASP A 89 -4.55 2.50 -11.96
CA ASP A 89 -4.52 3.88 -12.46
C ASP A 89 -3.30 4.67 -11.95
N GLU A 90 -2.82 4.32 -10.76
CA GLU A 90 -1.74 5.03 -10.07
C GLU A 90 -0.49 4.17 -9.85
N ASN A 91 0.62 4.84 -9.56
CA ASN A 91 1.83 4.18 -9.08
C ASN A 91 1.64 3.69 -7.63
N PHE A 92 2.24 2.55 -7.31
CA PHE A 92 2.22 2.01 -5.95
C PHE A 92 2.97 2.91 -4.94
N PRO A 93 2.48 3.08 -3.69
CA PRO A 93 1.25 2.52 -3.12
C PRO A 93 -0.04 3.30 -3.46
N GLY A 94 0.10 4.44 -4.13
CA GLY A 94 -0.95 5.37 -4.52
C GLY A 94 -0.46 6.81 -4.33
N GLU A 95 -1.30 7.78 -4.65
CA GLU A 95 -0.94 9.18 -4.45
C GLU A 95 -0.93 9.57 -2.97
N PHE A 96 0.16 10.21 -2.53
CA PHE A 96 0.29 10.68 -1.16
C PHE A 96 -0.71 11.81 -0.83
N THR A 97 -0.91 12.75 -1.75
CA THR A 97 -1.78 13.93 -1.59
C THR A 97 -3.25 13.58 -1.36
N THR A 98 -3.70 12.44 -1.87
CA THR A 98 -5.08 11.95 -1.71
C THR A 98 -5.21 10.85 -0.67
N SER A 99 -4.09 10.45 -0.05
CA SER A 99 -4.09 9.47 1.03
C SER A 99 -4.75 10.02 2.29
N LYS A 100 -5.27 9.12 3.14
CA LYS A 100 -5.92 9.49 4.41
C LYS A 100 -5.24 8.82 5.58
N GLU A 101 -4.99 9.56 6.64
CA GLU A 101 -4.48 9.01 7.89
C GLU A 101 -5.61 8.75 8.88
N LYS A 102 -5.53 7.61 9.57
CA LYS A 102 -6.43 7.19 10.64
C LYS A 102 -5.61 6.66 11.80
N LEU A 103 -6.06 6.87 13.03
CA LEU A 103 -5.44 6.26 14.20
C LEU A 103 -6.00 4.85 14.42
N LYS A 104 -5.13 3.84 14.57
CA LYS A 104 -5.51 2.45 14.90
C LYS A 104 -4.44 1.86 15.82
N ASN A 105 -4.80 1.53 17.06
CA ASN A 105 -3.94 0.84 18.04
C ASN A 105 -2.52 1.43 18.16
N ASP A 106 -2.43 2.65 18.71
CA ASP A 106 -1.17 3.40 18.94
C ASP A 106 -0.30 3.66 17.69
N CYS A 107 -0.85 3.43 16.49
CA CYS A 107 -0.16 3.63 15.22
C CYS A 107 -1.02 4.46 14.26
N GLU A 108 -0.36 5.21 13.38
CA GLU A 108 -1.00 5.89 12.28
C GLU A 108 -1.14 4.94 11.08
N VAL A 109 -2.34 4.86 10.53
CA VAL A 109 -2.65 4.06 9.34
C VAL A 109 -2.90 5.00 8.19
N ARG A 110 -2.04 4.92 7.17
CA ARG A 110 -2.22 5.67 5.93
C ARG A 110 -2.90 4.80 4.89
N CYS A 111 -4.02 5.28 4.36
CA CYS A 111 -4.82 4.63 3.35
C CYS A 111 -4.56 5.25 1.97
N PHE A 112 -4.21 4.41 1.00
CA PHE A 112 -4.07 4.75 -0.41
C PHE A 112 -5.16 4.07 -1.22
N TYR A 113 -5.48 4.64 -2.37
CA TYR A 113 -6.58 4.23 -3.22
C TYR A 113 -6.07 3.92 -4.62
N LEU A 114 -6.32 2.72 -5.12
CA LEU A 114 -5.91 2.28 -6.45
C LEU A 114 -7.11 1.70 -7.20
N LYS A 115 -7.50 2.27 -8.34
CA LYS A 115 -8.50 1.65 -9.20
C LYS A 115 -7.85 0.51 -9.97
N ALA A 116 -8.41 -0.69 -9.85
CA ALA A 116 -7.95 -1.86 -10.56
C ALA A 116 -8.72 -2.05 -11.85
N TYR A 117 -8.01 -2.48 -12.89
CA TYR A 117 -8.55 -2.78 -14.20
C TYR A 117 -8.12 -4.18 -14.65
N TYR A 118 -9.05 -4.92 -15.24
CA TYR A 118 -8.82 -6.21 -15.87
C TYR A 118 -9.36 -6.18 -17.31
N HIS A 119 -8.52 -6.49 -18.30
CA HIS A 119 -8.83 -6.31 -19.74
C HIS A 119 -9.41 -4.92 -20.07
N SER A 120 -8.77 -3.88 -19.55
CA SER A 120 -9.16 -2.46 -19.72
C SER A 120 -10.56 -2.10 -19.19
N ARG A 121 -11.19 -2.96 -18.38
CA ARG A 121 -12.44 -2.67 -17.68
C ARG A 121 -12.17 -2.47 -16.20
N PHE A 122 -12.86 -1.50 -15.62
CA PHE A 122 -12.83 -1.29 -14.18
C PHE A 122 -13.28 -2.58 -13.47
N LEU A 123 -12.48 -3.01 -12.50
CA LEU A 123 -12.71 -4.22 -11.71
C LEU A 123 -13.24 -3.85 -10.32
N CYS A 124 -12.46 -3.08 -9.58
CA CYS A 124 -12.79 -2.61 -8.23
C CYS A 124 -11.88 -1.44 -7.84
N LEU A 125 -12.21 -0.79 -6.72
CA LEU A 125 -11.29 0.10 -6.02
C LEU A 125 -10.60 -0.68 -4.91
N PHE A 126 -9.27 -0.77 -4.96
CA PHE A 126 -8.49 -1.26 -3.83
C PHE A 126 -8.14 -0.13 -2.88
N VAL A 127 -8.29 -0.41 -1.59
CA VAL A 127 -7.83 0.43 -0.49
C VAL A 127 -6.66 -0.26 0.18
N LEU A 128 -5.46 0.31 0.05
CA LEU A 128 -4.25 -0.17 0.71
C LEU A 128 -4.02 0.60 2.00
N ALA A 129 -3.84 -0.09 3.11
CA ALA A 129 -3.59 0.52 4.41
C ALA A 129 -2.22 0.12 4.94
N PHE A 130 -1.38 1.11 5.22
CA PHE A 130 -0.05 0.93 5.83
C PHE A 130 -0.05 1.49 7.25
N SER A 131 0.21 0.62 8.23
CA SER A 131 0.49 1.06 9.60
C SER A 131 1.92 1.59 9.70
N HIS A 132 2.09 2.73 10.36
CA HIS A 132 3.38 3.35 10.59
C HIS A 132 3.41 4.14 11.89
N GLN A 133 4.59 4.66 12.25
CA GLN A 133 4.78 5.58 13.38
C GLN A 133 5.51 6.83 12.93
N HIS A 134 5.10 8.01 13.41
CA HIS A 134 5.76 9.26 13.02
C HIS A 134 7.15 9.48 13.64
N ASP A 135 7.48 8.81 14.74
CA ASP A 135 8.70 9.03 15.53
C ASP A 135 9.87 8.12 15.14
N ARG A 136 9.60 7.03 14.40
CA ARG A 136 10.62 6.09 13.90
C ARG A 136 10.11 5.39 12.65
N LEU A 137 11.01 4.96 11.76
CA LEU A 137 10.64 4.09 10.65
C LEU A 137 10.27 2.70 11.16
N TYR A 138 8.97 2.45 11.29
CA TYR A 138 8.44 1.21 11.81
C TYR A 138 7.10 0.85 11.16
N PHE A 139 6.94 -0.42 10.78
CA PHE A 139 5.74 -0.96 10.16
C PHE A 139 5.21 -2.10 11.05
N PRO A 140 4.48 -1.77 12.14
CA PRO A 140 4.14 -2.71 13.21
C PRO A 140 3.25 -3.87 12.76
N TYR A 141 2.39 -3.60 11.78
CA TYR A 141 1.43 -4.56 11.25
C TYR A 141 1.60 -4.70 9.75
N PRO A 142 1.29 -5.89 9.20
CA PRO A 142 1.28 -6.09 7.75
C PRO A 142 0.31 -5.11 7.07
N PRO A 143 0.60 -4.67 5.83
CA PRO A 143 -0.32 -3.87 5.05
C PRO A 143 -1.64 -4.63 4.80
N GLU A 144 -2.75 -3.92 4.82
CA GLU A 144 -4.08 -4.47 4.57
C GLU A 144 -4.58 -4.00 3.19
N LEU A 145 -5.26 -4.89 2.46
CA LEU A 145 -5.85 -4.64 1.15
C LEU A 145 -7.34 -4.96 1.20
N ILE A 146 -8.18 -3.97 0.95
CA ILE A 146 -9.63 -4.11 0.89
C ILE A 146 -10.09 -3.82 -0.53
N ALA A 147 -10.93 -4.70 -1.09
CA ALA A 147 -11.61 -4.45 -2.35
C ALA A 147 -12.98 -3.82 -2.11
N ASP A 148 -13.22 -2.64 -2.66
CA ASP A 148 -14.53 -2.02 -2.74
C ASP A 148 -15.09 -2.18 -4.17
N ILE A 149 -16.20 -2.90 -4.25
CA ILE A 149 -16.94 -3.22 -5.49
C ILE A 149 -18.21 -2.37 -5.65
N SER A 150 -18.42 -1.37 -4.78
CA SER A 150 -19.68 -0.62 -4.67
C SER A 150 -19.80 0.55 -5.67
N ILE A 151 -18.94 0.62 -6.68
CA ILE A 151 -18.78 1.77 -7.60
C ILE A 151 -19.33 1.45 -8.99
#